data_AF-A0A7V2F5W6-F1
#
_entry.id   AF-A0A7V2F5W6-F1
#
_cell.length_a   1.000
_cell.length_b   1.000
_cell.length_c   1.000
_cell.angle_alpha   90.00
_cell.angle_beta   90.00
_cell.angle_gamma   90.00
#
_symmetry.space_group_name_H-M   'P 1'
#
loop_
_entity.id
_entity.type
_entity.pdbx_description
1 polymer ?
#
loop_
_entity_poly.entity_id
_entity_poly.type
_entity_poly.pdbx_seq_one_letter_code
_entity_poly.pdbx_strand_id
1 'polypeptide(L)'
;MHPLLQPGTVWLDTALSDEENQQSLLFVQPVHVLQADTADQVPALLQALDAAVAAGYYVAGYIAYEAGYALAPVPLSVPEDTGPLAWFGVYAQPHGLTAEAAWALLAEAESYRVQNLRPLLSLTTYRERVEAIRALIREGEVYQLNFTLPIFFQFEGDPLALYRSLRQQQPVPYGAFLNTGERFVLSFSPELFFRRCGERIITRPMKGTMRRSEDPEEDRALAEALRADPKNQAENLMIVDLLRNDLSVCCRPGSVVVPQLFHVAAYPTLWQMTSTVEGTLRPGVGYAALFRALFPSGSVTGAPKLRALQHLRHLEPSHRGVYCGAIGYAAPGGEAVFNVAIRTLELIGSEGRLGVGSGIVWDSDPEAEYAECLLKSQFLRLAAEPFALIETMRCTAGAIPLLEAHLERLRRSAARFGFPLDEAALRARLRQVVQALDPMQSWRLRLTLDERGHMRLTSTVLEAEAPRPWRLCVAPWRLDAADPLRYHKTTRRADYEAAYLQARAAGYDEVIFLNTRGEVCEGSRTNIFAQMDGQLYTPPVRCGLLPGVYRAHVLATRPEAAEKVLTLDDLRRAEALYVCNAVLGWQPAILCPEA
;
A
#
# COMPACT_ATOMS: atom_id res chain seq x y z
N MET A 1 14.84 22.22 -16.43
CA MET A 1 14.91 20.74 -16.40
C MET A 1 14.76 20.31 -14.95
N HIS A 2 13.78 19.46 -14.63
CA HIS A 2 13.49 19.06 -13.25
C HIS A 2 14.69 18.32 -12.63
N PRO A 3 15.12 18.62 -11.39
CA PRO A 3 16.33 18.02 -10.79
C PRO A 3 16.28 16.49 -10.72
N LEU A 4 15.11 15.92 -10.39
CA LEU A 4 14.90 14.47 -10.33
C LEU A 4 14.98 13.77 -11.70
N LEU A 5 14.79 14.51 -12.80
CA LEU A 5 14.88 13.96 -14.16
C LEU A 5 16.31 14.05 -14.74
N GLN A 6 17.26 14.59 -13.99
CA GLN A 6 18.67 14.53 -14.37
C GLN A 6 19.25 13.14 -14.06
N PRO A 7 19.94 12.48 -15.00
CA PRO A 7 20.65 11.24 -14.73
C PRO A 7 21.65 11.40 -13.58
N GLY A 8 21.76 10.38 -12.74
CA GLY A 8 22.60 10.38 -11.56
C GLY A 8 21.95 11.04 -10.33
N THR A 9 20.67 11.40 -10.37
CA THR A 9 19.96 11.95 -9.21
C THR A 9 19.41 10.84 -8.33
N VAL A 10 19.59 11.00 -7.01
CA VAL A 10 19.01 10.15 -5.97
C VAL A 10 18.25 11.03 -4.99
N TRP A 11 16.99 10.73 -4.77
CA TRP A 11 16.18 11.33 -3.72
C TRP A 11 15.77 10.26 -2.72
N LEU A 12 16.27 10.38 -1.49
CA LEU A 12 15.86 9.55 -0.36
C LEU A 12 14.77 10.31 0.39
N ASP A 13 13.56 9.75 0.41
CA ASP A 13 12.34 10.46 0.72
C ASP A 13 11.67 9.93 1.99
N THR A 14 11.52 10.82 2.96
CA THR A 14 10.79 10.58 4.20
C THR A 14 9.38 11.14 4.06
N ALA A 15 8.45 10.33 3.52
CA ALA A 15 7.06 10.71 3.37
C ALA A 15 6.24 10.51 4.66
N LEU A 16 6.71 9.62 5.54
CA LEU A 16 6.19 9.44 6.89
C LEU A 16 7.33 9.64 7.88
N SER A 17 7.36 10.79 8.54
CA SER A 17 8.38 11.10 9.54
C SER A 17 8.20 10.27 10.81
N ASP A 18 9.31 9.90 11.42
CA ASP A 18 9.39 9.25 12.73
C ASP A 18 10.55 9.84 13.54
N GLU A 19 10.78 9.40 14.78
CA GLU A 19 11.84 9.95 15.64
C GLU A 19 13.25 9.94 15.01
N GLU A 20 13.52 9.03 14.08
CA GLU A 20 14.83 8.83 13.44
C GLU A 20 14.91 9.39 12.00
N ASN A 21 13.77 9.68 11.38
CA ASN A 21 13.62 10.14 10.00
C ASN A 21 12.74 11.39 9.97
N GLN A 22 13.37 12.56 9.81
CA GLN A 22 12.67 13.86 9.87
C GLN A 22 12.82 14.70 8.60
N GLN A 23 13.71 14.31 7.69
CA GLN A 23 14.03 15.07 6.48
C GLN A 23 14.21 14.12 5.31
N SER A 24 13.95 14.61 4.11
CA SER A 24 14.32 13.94 2.86
C SER A 24 15.70 14.47 2.40
N LEU A 25 16.48 13.64 1.73
CA LEU A 25 17.81 13.98 1.21
C LEU A 25 17.82 13.91 -0.31
N LEU A 26 18.19 15.00 -0.96
CA LEU A 26 18.29 15.10 -2.42
C LEU A 26 19.76 15.21 -2.85
N PHE A 27 20.23 14.20 -3.56
CA PHE A 27 21.55 14.11 -4.16
C PHE A 27 21.45 14.35 -5.67
N VAL A 28 22.06 15.43 -6.13
CA VAL A 28 22.06 15.84 -7.55
C VAL A 28 23.50 16.05 -8.02
N GLN A 29 23.73 15.94 -9.34
CA GLN A 29 25.02 16.21 -9.96
C GLN A 29 26.17 15.39 -9.34
N PRO A 30 26.18 14.06 -9.49
CA PRO A 30 27.25 13.25 -8.94
C PRO A 30 28.60 13.65 -9.55
N VAL A 31 29.65 13.67 -8.72
CA VAL A 31 31.04 13.85 -9.14
C VAL A 31 31.45 12.72 -10.08
N HIS A 32 31.05 11.50 -9.75
CA HIS A 32 31.12 10.32 -10.60
C HIS A 32 30.15 9.25 -10.08
N VAL A 33 29.98 8.19 -10.87
CA VAL A 33 29.11 7.06 -10.56
C VAL A 33 29.97 5.80 -10.43
N LEU A 34 29.70 5.02 -9.39
CA LEU A 34 30.24 3.69 -9.16
C LEU A 34 29.19 2.67 -9.58
N GLN A 35 29.55 1.75 -10.48
CA GLN A 35 28.64 0.72 -10.99
C GLN A 35 29.35 -0.63 -11.01
N ALA A 36 28.62 -1.68 -10.66
CA ALA A 36 29.05 -3.08 -10.80
C ALA A 36 28.01 -3.82 -11.63
N ASP A 37 28.40 -4.30 -12.80
CA ASP A 37 27.57 -5.09 -13.71
C ASP A 37 27.81 -6.59 -13.53
N THR A 38 28.97 -6.98 -13.00
CA THR A 38 29.36 -8.38 -12.80
C THR A 38 29.67 -8.68 -11.33
N ALA A 39 29.58 -9.97 -10.98
CA ALA A 39 29.74 -10.45 -9.61
C ALA A 39 31.09 -10.05 -8.98
N ASP A 40 32.17 -10.11 -9.75
CA ASP A 40 33.53 -9.80 -9.33
C ASP A 40 33.77 -8.31 -9.07
N GLN A 41 32.95 -7.43 -9.64
CA GLN A 41 33.02 -5.99 -9.44
C GLN A 41 32.38 -5.54 -8.12
N VAL A 42 31.43 -6.31 -7.57
CA VAL A 42 30.67 -5.92 -6.37
C VAL A 42 31.58 -5.67 -5.16
N PRO A 43 32.55 -6.54 -4.79
CA PRO A 43 33.44 -6.27 -3.66
C PRO A 43 34.31 -5.02 -3.86
N ALA A 44 34.80 -4.79 -5.08
CA ALA A 44 35.63 -3.63 -5.41
C ALA A 44 34.82 -2.33 -5.33
N LEU A 45 33.58 -2.34 -5.81
CA LEU A 45 32.66 -1.21 -5.69
C LEU A 45 32.41 -0.86 -4.22
N LEU A 46 32.17 -1.84 -3.35
CA LEU A 46 31.93 -1.59 -1.92
C LEU A 46 33.17 -1.02 -1.21
N GLN A 47 34.38 -1.37 -1.65
CA GLN A 47 35.62 -0.73 -1.18
C GLN A 47 35.75 0.71 -1.69
N ALA A 48 35.30 0.98 -2.92
CA ALA A 48 35.27 2.33 -3.46
C ALA A 48 34.28 3.23 -2.70
N LEU A 49 33.18 2.68 -2.17
CA LEU A 49 32.29 3.39 -1.24
C LEU A 49 33.04 3.83 0.03
N ASP A 50 33.80 2.94 0.66
CA ASP A 50 34.62 3.26 1.84
C ASP A 50 35.63 4.38 1.52
N ALA A 51 36.31 4.28 0.37
CA ALA A 51 37.28 5.28 -0.09
C ALA A 51 36.65 6.65 -0.36
N ALA A 52 35.47 6.69 -0.99
CA ALA A 52 34.75 7.94 -1.26
C ALA A 52 34.32 8.62 0.04
N VAL A 53 33.76 7.87 0.99
CA VAL A 53 33.35 8.39 2.30
C VAL A 53 34.56 8.88 3.11
N ALA A 54 35.68 8.16 3.08
CA ALA A 54 36.93 8.58 3.72
C ALA A 54 37.51 9.86 3.10
N ALA A 55 37.28 10.09 1.81
CA ALA A 55 37.66 11.33 1.11
C ALA A 55 36.69 12.50 1.36
N GLY A 56 35.66 12.32 2.20
CA GLY A 56 34.71 13.36 2.55
C GLY A 56 33.52 13.50 1.60
N TYR A 57 33.30 12.52 0.71
CA TYR A 57 32.13 12.48 -0.15
C TYR A 57 30.97 11.70 0.49
N TYR A 58 29.76 12.01 0.04
CA TYR A 58 28.58 11.21 0.29
C TYR A 58 28.39 10.23 -0.86
N VAL A 59 27.85 9.05 -0.57
CA VAL A 59 27.47 8.06 -1.58
C VAL A 59 26.01 7.70 -1.41
N ALA A 60 25.24 7.64 -2.49
CA ALA A 60 23.82 7.29 -2.44
C ALA A 60 23.43 6.49 -3.68
N GLY A 61 22.57 5.48 -3.50
CA GLY A 61 22.22 4.56 -4.58
C GLY A 61 21.60 3.26 -4.07
N TYR A 62 21.82 2.18 -4.83
CA TYR A 62 21.27 0.86 -4.53
C TYR A 62 22.26 -0.28 -4.75
N ILE A 63 21.97 -1.39 -4.09
CA ILE A 63 22.53 -2.71 -4.37
C ILE A 63 21.37 -3.67 -4.67
N ALA A 64 21.42 -4.34 -5.81
CA ALA A 64 20.41 -5.30 -6.25
C ALA A 64 20.52 -6.60 -5.44
N TYR A 65 19.40 -7.34 -5.32
CA TYR A 65 19.34 -8.60 -4.58
C TYR A 65 20.38 -9.61 -5.08
N GLU A 66 20.60 -9.66 -6.39
CA GLU A 66 21.54 -10.58 -7.03
C GLU A 66 23.01 -10.35 -6.63
N ALA A 67 23.37 -9.16 -6.14
CA ALA A 67 24.69 -8.93 -5.55
C ALA A 67 24.94 -9.84 -4.32
N GLY A 68 23.87 -10.34 -3.69
CA GLY A 68 23.92 -11.33 -2.61
C GLY A 68 24.58 -12.64 -3.02
N TYR A 69 24.42 -13.07 -4.27
CA TYR A 69 25.10 -14.27 -4.78
C TYR A 69 26.63 -14.08 -4.83
N ALA A 70 27.09 -12.87 -5.17
CA ALA A 70 28.51 -12.51 -5.19
C ALA A 70 29.10 -12.32 -3.79
N LEU A 71 28.27 -11.88 -2.84
CA LEU A 71 28.65 -11.61 -1.44
C LEU A 71 28.53 -12.83 -0.53
N ALA A 72 27.89 -13.91 -0.99
CA ALA A 72 27.76 -15.14 -0.23
C ALA A 72 29.14 -15.69 0.20
N PRO A 73 29.25 -16.36 1.37
CA PRO A 73 30.52 -16.92 1.85
C PRO A 73 31.19 -17.84 0.83
N VAL A 74 30.37 -18.59 0.08
CA VAL A 74 30.76 -19.29 -1.14
C VAL A 74 30.02 -18.62 -2.28
N PRO A 75 30.71 -17.89 -3.19
CA PRO A 75 30.06 -17.18 -4.28
C PRO A 75 29.22 -18.13 -5.13
N LEU A 76 27.99 -17.71 -5.41
CA LEU A 76 27.06 -18.41 -6.28
C LEU A 76 27.09 -17.74 -7.65
N SER A 77 26.78 -18.49 -8.71
CA SER A 77 26.66 -17.91 -10.04
C SER A 77 25.50 -16.89 -10.05
N VAL A 78 25.78 -15.69 -10.55
CA VAL A 78 24.79 -14.65 -10.74
C VAL A 78 24.00 -14.96 -12.03
N PRO A 79 22.66 -14.78 -12.06
CA PRO A 79 21.87 -14.89 -13.29
C PRO A 79 22.35 -13.91 -14.37
N GLU A 80 22.15 -14.25 -15.63
CA GLU A 80 22.37 -13.33 -16.75
C GLU A 80 21.24 -12.27 -16.79
N ASP A 81 21.49 -11.14 -17.48
CA ASP A 81 20.51 -10.08 -17.75
C ASP A 81 19.85 -9.43 -16.52
N THR A 82 20.56 -9.32 -15.40
CA THR A 82 20.05 -8.70 -14.16
C THR A 82 20.06 -7.18 -14.18
N GLY A 83 20.75 -6.58 -15.16
CA GLY A 83 21.22 -5.19 -15.06
C GLY A 83 22.30 -5.03 -13.99
N PRO A 84 22.63 -3.77 -13.61
CA PRO A 84 23.65 -3.49 -12.61
C PRO A 84 23.34 -4.13 -11.25
N LEU A 85 24.32 -4.84 -10.70
CA LEU A 85 24.26 -5.44 -9.36
C LEU A 85 24.39 -4.40 -8.26
N ALA A 86 25.05 -3.27 -8.53
CA ALA A 86 25.09 -2.11 -7.66
C ALA A 86 25.32 -0.84 -8.46
N TRP A 87 24.73 0.26 -8.00
CA TRP A 87 24.88 1.58 -8.58
C TRP A 87 24.87 2.63 -7.48
N PHE A 88 25.89 3.47 -7.40
CA PHE A 88 26.01 4.54 -6.42
C PHE A 88 26.57 5.79 -7.06
N GLY A 89 25.87 6.92 -6.91
CA GLY A 89 26.46 8.22 -7.17
C GLY A 89 27.36 8.65 -6.01
N VAL A 90 28.45 9.35 -6.33
CA VAL A 90 29.33 10.00 -5.37
C VAL A 90 29.10 11.50 -5.43
N TYR A 91 28.78 12.12 -4.31
CA TYR A 91 28.30 13.50 -4.22
C TYR A 91 29.12 14.31 -3.21
N ALA A 92 29.29 15.60 -3.47
CA ALA A 92 29.93 16.50 -2.52
C ALA A 92 29.10 16.67 -1.24
N GLN A 93 27.79 16.85 -1.38
CA GLN A 93 26.83 16.97 -0.27
C GLN A 93 25.38 16.75 -0.76
N PRO A 94 24.46 16.28 0.11
CA PRO A 94 23.02 16.29 -0.17
C PRO A 94 22.38 17.66 0.11
N HIS A 95 21.20 17.87 -0.44
CA HIS A 95 20.27 18.92 -0.02
C HIS A 95 19.24 18.31 0.94
N GLY A 96 19.18 18.83 2.17
CA GLY A 96 18.11 18.49 3.11
C GLY A 96 16.82 19.19 2.74
N LEU A 97 15.71 18.44 2.73
CA LEU A 97 14.40 18.93 2.35
C LEU A 97 13.41 18.72 3.49
N THR A 98 12.61 19.76 3.78
CA THR A 98 11.43 19.63 4.65
C THR A 98 10.32 18.87 3.92
N ALA A 99 9.28 18.45 4.65
CA ALA A 99 8.12 17.79 4.06
C ALA A 99 7.43 18.67 2.99
N GLU A 100 7.35 19.98 3.22
CA GLU A 100 6.77 20.93 2.26
C GLU A 100 7.64 21.07 1.01
N ALA A 101 8.96 21.17 1.17
CA ALA A 101 9.88 21.24 0.04
C ALA A 101 9.88 19.95 -0.79
N ALA A 102 9.82 18.79 -0.13
CA ALA A 102 9.65 17.49 -0.76
C ALA A 102 8.36 17.39 -1.58
N TRP A 103 7.24 17.93 -1.08
CA TRP A 103 5.99 18.02 -1.84
C TRP A 103 6.09 18.97 -3.03
N ALA A 104 6.76 20.12 -2.88
CA ALA A 104 6.95 21.09 -3.94
C ALA A 104 7.75 20.52 -5.12
N LEU A 105 8.71 19.60 -4.88
CA LEU A 105 9.43 18.87 -5.93
C LEU A 105 8.54 17.97 -6.79
N LEU A 106 7.30 17.72 -6.39
CA LEU A 106 6.36 16.90 -7.16
C LEU A 106 5.20 17.73 -7.74
N ALA A 107 5.19 19.04 -7.52
CA ALA A 107 4.10 19.92 -7.94
C ALA A 107 3.97 19.98 -9.47
N GLU A 108 5.09 20.05 -10.18
CA GLU A 108 5.14 20.16 -11.64
C GLU A 108 4.96 18.82 -12.37
N ALA A 109 4.76 17.72 -11.64
CA ALA A 109 4.64 16.40 -12.25
C ALA A 109 3.41 16.30 -13.17
N GLU A 110 3.63 15.79 -14.38
CA GLU A 110 2.66 15.76 -15.47
C GLU A 110 1.67 14.59 -15.31
N SER A 111 1.24 13.97 -16.42
CA SER A 111 0.37 12.79 -16.43
C SER A 111 1.18 11.52 -16.67
N TYR A 112 0.66 10.41 -16.19
CA TYR A 112 1.19 9.08 -16.46
C TYR A 112 0.05 8.12 -16.81
N ARG A 113 0.42 6.98 -17.38
CA ARG A 113 -0.48 5.85 -17.60
C ARG A 113 0.25 4.56 -17.24
N VAL A 114 -0.43 3.72 -16.47
CA VAL A 114 0.00 2.35 -16.19
C VAL A 114 -1.03 1.40 -16.77
N GLN A 115 -0.60 0.41 -17.56
CA GLN A 115 -1.48 -0.53 -18.23
C GLN A 115 -0.98 -1.96 -18.11
N ASN A 116 -1.85 -2.93 -18.39
CA ASN A 116 -1.47 -4.33 -18.55
C ASN A 116 -0.74 -4.94 -17.35
N LEU A 117 -1.18 -4.62 -16.13
CA LEU A 117 -0.60 -5.19 -14.91
C LEU A 117 -0.81 -6.70 -14.88
N ARG A 118 0.28 -7.45 -15.03
CA ARG A 118 0.27 -8.91 -15.15
C ARG A 118 1.25 -9.55 -14.17
N PRO A 119 0.76 -10.26 -13.14
CA PRO A 119 1.58 -11.18 -12.38
C PRO A 119 2.14 -12.27 -13.30
N LEU A 120 3.43 -12.57 -13.19
CA LEU A 120 4.07 -13.57 -14.07
C LEU A 120 3.64 -15.01 -13.74
N LEU A 121 3.34 -15.29 -12.47
CA LEU A 121 2.86 -16.60 -12.03
C LEU A 121 1.34 -16.62 -11.93
N SER A 122 0.73 -17.69 -12.46
CA SER A 122 -0.66 -18.03 -12.16
C SER A 122 -0.78 -18.60 -10.75
N LEU A 123 -1.99 -18.56 -10.15
CA LEU A 123 -2.24 -19.21 -8.86
C LEU A 123 -1.87 -20.71 -8.89
N THR A 124 -2.16 -21.40 -9.99
CA THR A 124 -1.83 -22.83 -10.14
C THR A 124 -0.32 -23.06 -10.04
N THR A 125 0.47 -22.31 -10.80
CA THR A 125 1.94 -22.42 -10.78
C THR A 125 2.52 -21.96 -9.44
N TYR A 126 1.91 -20.94 -8.81
CA TYR A 126 2.30 -20.50 -7.48
C TYR A 126 2.12 -21.62 -6.45
N ARG A 127 0.97 -22.31 -6.48
CA ARG A 127 0.68 -23.47 -5.62
C ARG A 127 1.73 -24.57 -5.77
N GLU A 128 2.09 -24.92 -7.01
CA GLU A 128 3.14 -25.92 -7.28
C GLU A 128 4.50 -25.52 -6.68
N ARG A 129 4.86 -24.24 -6.75
CA ARG A 129 6.10 -23.72 -6.16
C ARG A 129 6.06 -23.73 -4.64
N VAL A 130 4.93 -23.38 -4.02
CA VAL A 130 4.76 -23.46 -2.55
C VAL A 130 4.88 -24.91 -2.07
N GLU A 131 4.34 -25.88 -2.79
CA GLU A 131 4.49 -27.31 -2.44
C GLU A 131 5.95 -27.79 -2.57
N ALA A 132 6.68 -27.31 -3.58
CA ALA A 132 8.12 -27.57 -3.68
C ALA A 132 8.89 -26.97 -2.49
N ILE A 133 8.53 -25.75 -2.04
CA ILE A 133 9.13 -25.13 -0.86
C ILE A 133 8.81 -25.93 0.40
N ARG A 134 7.57 -26.39 0.57
CA ARG A 134 7.17 -27.27 1.69
C ARG A 134 7.96 -28.57 1.72
N ALA A 135 8.31 -29.14 0.57
CA ALA A 135 9.19 -30.31 0.50
C ALA A 135 10.59 -30.00 1.05
N LEU A 136 11.19 -28.87 0.65
CA LEU A 136 12.48 -28.42 1.18
C LEU A 136 12.45 -28.20 2.70
N ILE A 137 11.36 -27.64 3.22
CA ILE A 137 11.16 -27.46 4.66
C ILE A 137 11.06 -28.81 5.37
N ARG A 138 10.29 -29.75 4.81
CA ARG A 138 10.14 -31.11 5.35
C ARG A 138 11.46 -31.86 5.41
N GLU A 139 12.32 -31.66 4.41
CA GLU A 139 13.65 -32.25 4.31
C GLU A 139 14.67 -31.57 5.24
N GLY A 140 14.30 -30.45 5.86
CA GLY A 140 15.17 -29.70 6.78
C GLY A 140 16.23 -28.86 6.06
N GLU A 141 16.11 -28.65 4.74
CA GLU A 141 17.03 -27.79 3.97
C GLU A 141 16.89 -26.31 4.39
N VAL A 142 15.66 -25.88 4.68
CA VAL A 142 15.30 -24.51 5.05
C VAL A 142 14.15 -24.48 6.06
N TYR A 143 14.06 -23.43 6.87
CA TYR A 143 12.93 -23.16 7.78
C TYR A 143 11.86 -22.28 7.13
N GLN A 144 12.30 -21.32 6.30
CA GLN A 144 11.42 -20.39 5.59
C GLN A 144 12.11 -19.92 4.31
N LEU A 145 11.34 -19.74 3.24
CA LEU A 145 11.75 -19.02 2.03
C LEU A 145 10.82 -17.84 1.76
N ASN A 146 11.38 -16.65 1.55
CA ASN A 146 10.61 -15.52 1.02
C ASN A 146 10.51 -15.67 -0.50
N PHE A 147 9.41 -16.24 -0.96
CA PHE A 147 9.17 -16.53 -2.36
C PHE A 147 8.52 -15.33 -3.05
N THR A 148 9.06 -14.95 -4.22
CA THR A 148 8.63 -13.74 -4.92
C THR A 148 8.21 -14.01 -6.36
N LEU A 149 7.38 -13.09 -6.89
CA LEU A 149 7.03 -13.03 -8.29
C LEU A 149 7.01 -11.57 -8.79
N PRO A 150 7.38 -11.32 -10.06
CA PRO A 150 7.23 -10.01 -10.65
C PRO A 150 5.80 -9.79 -11.15
N ILE A 151 5.36 -8.54 -11.07
CA ILE A 151 4.22 -7.99 -11.80
C ILE A 151 4.78 -7.02 -12.84
N PHE A 152 4.58 -7.35 -14.11
CA PHE A 152 4.96 -6.49 -15.23
C PHE A 152 3.81 -5.58 -15.62
N PHE A 153 4.14 -4.39 -16.12
CA PHE A 153 3.18 -3.43 -16.63
C PHE A 153 3.81 -2.56 -17.71
N GLN A 154 2.97 -1.92 -18.52
CA GLN A 154 3.39 -0.89 -19.46
C GLN A 154 3.25 0.48 -18.81
N PHE A 155 4.24 1.34 -19.02
CA PHE A 155 4.34 2.67 -18.46
C PHE A 155 4.51 3.71 -19.57
N GLU A 156 3.72 4.78 -19.50
CA GLU A 156 3.82 5.95 -20.37
C GLU A 156 3.70 7.23 -19.55
N GLY A 157 4.43 8.28 -19.93
CA GLY A 157 4.36 9.60 -19.30
C GLY A 157 5.44 9.84 -18.24
N ASP A 158 5.13 10.67 -17.25
CA ASP A 158 6.10 11.21 -16.29
C ASP A 158 6.29 10.30 -15.05
N PRO A 159 7.50 9.77 -14.80
CA PRO A 159 7.80 8.98 -13.61
C PRO A 159 7.55 9.73 -12.29
N LEU A 160 7.70 11.06 -12.27
CA LEU A 160 7.41 11.87 -11.08
C LEU A 160 5.93 11.89 -10.77
N ALA A 161 5.08 11.86 -11.79
CA ALA A 161 3.63 11.85 -11.61
C ALA A 161 3.18 10.52 -11.02
N LEU A 162 3.77 9.41 -11.47
CA LEU A 162 3.57 8.11 -10.86
C LEU A 162 4.09 8.09 -9.41
N TYR A 163 5.33 8.53 -9.17
CA TYR A 163 5.89 8.59 -7.82
C TYR A 163 5.00 9.39 -6.86
N ARG A 164 4.52 10.57 -7.27
CA ARG A 164 3.61 11.40 -6.48
C ARG A 164 2.34 10.65 -6.07
N SER A 165 1.66 10.03 -7.03
CA SER A 165 0.40 9.31 -6.78
C SER A 165 0.62 8.11 -5.85
N LEU A 166 1.73 7.38 -6.01
CA LEU A 166 2.07 6.25 -5.14
C LEU A 166 2.52 6.69 -3.75
N ARG A 167 3.28 7.79 -3.64
CA ARG A 167 3.74 8.38 -2.38
C ARG A 167 2.58 8.81 -1.48
N GLN A 168 1.50 9.35 -2.05
CA GLN A 168 0.28 9.67 -1.31
C GLN A 168 -0.38 8.43 -0.69
N GLN A 169 -0.36 7.32 -1.42
CA GLN A 169 -0.99 6.06 -1.00
C GLN A 169 -0.11 5.24 -0.05
N GLN A 170 1.22 5.42 -0.10
CA GLN A 170 2.21 4.66 0.65
C GLN A 170 3.23 5.60 1.32
N PRO A 171 2.81 6.44 2.28
CA PRO A 171 3.75 7.26 3.03
C PRO A 171 4.63 6.35 3.90
N VAL A 172 5.95 6.44 3.72
CA VAL A 172 6.94 5.59 4.40
C VAL A 172 8.16 6.38 4.88
N PRO A 173 8.89 5.88 5.90
CA PRO A 173 10.10 6.53 6.40
C PRO A 173 11.33 6.38 5.50
N TYR A 174 11.38 5.36 4.63
CA TYR A 174 12.55 5.05 3.80
C TYR A 174 12.21 4.95 2.30
N GLY A 175 11.43 5.91 1.79
CA GLY A 175 11.11 6.01 0.36
C GLY A 175 12.33 6.44 -0.48
N ALA A 176 12.29 6.20 -1.79
CA ALA A 176 13.34 6.67 -2.68
C ALA A 176 12.86 6.83 -4.14
N PHE A 177 13.41 7.84 -4.81
CA PHE A 177 13.33 8.04 -6.26
C PHE A 177 14.75 8.15 -6.83
N LEU A 178 15.13 7.23 -7.72
CA LEU A 178 16.45 7.26 -8.37
C LEU A 178 16.29 7.33 -9.88
N ASN A 179 17.15 8.13 -10.51
CA ASN A 179 17.29 8.18 -11.97
C ASN A 179 18.73 7.86 -12.34
N THR A 180 18.99 6.66 -12.84
CA THR A 180 20.35 6.27 -13.27
C THR A 180 20.70 6.73 -14.68
N GLY A 181 19.76 7.36 -15.38
CA GLY A 181 19.82 7.65 -16.82
C GLY A 181 19.22 6.53 -17.67
N GLU A 182 19.45 5.26 -17.30
CA GLU A 182 18.88 4.10 -18.01
C GLU A 182 17.55 3.64 -17.42
N ARG A 183 17.37 3.81 -16.11
CA ARG A 183 16.18 3.37 -15.40
C ARG A 183 15.78 4.32 -14.28
N PHE A 184 14.49 4.28 -13.95
CA PHE A 184 13.97 4.88 -12.73
C PHE A 184 13.67 3.81 -11.69
N VAL A 185 14.03 4.08 -10.44
CA VAL A 185 13.67 3.24 -9.29
C VAL A 185 12.76 4.05 -8.39
N LEU A 186 11.57 3.52 -8.11
CA LEU A 186 10.53 4.13 -7.28
C LEU A 186 10.28 3.22 -6.07
N SER A 187 10.83 3.55 -4.90
CA SER A 187 10.74 2.73 -3.69
C SER A 187 9.84 3.36 -2.64
N PHE A 188 8.96 2.55 -2.06
CA PHE A 188 8.06 2.90 -0.96
C PHE A 188 8.32 1.96 0.23
N SER A 189 9.60 1.80 0.61
CA SER A 189 9.98 0.86 1.66
C SER A 189 9.70 1.40 3.07
N PRO A 190 8.99 0.63 3.90
CA PRO A 190 8.86 0.92 5.33
C PRO A 190 9.99 0.32 6.18
N GLU A 191 10.81 -0.59 5.64
CA GLU A 191 11.71 -1.44 6.42
C GLU A 191 13.16 -0.97 6.40
N LEU A 192 13.74 -0.79 7.60
CA LEU A 192 15.15 -0.48 7.77
C LEU A 192 15.99 -1.75 7.60
N PHE A 193 16.89 -1.76 6.63
CA PHE A 193 17.89 -2.83 6.53
C PHE A 193 18.97 -2.63 7.59
N PHE A 194 19.65 -1.48 7.58
CA PHE A 194 20.48 -1.06 8.70
C PHE A 194 20.65 0.46 8.77
N ARG A 195 20.89 0.94 9.99
CA ARG A 195 21.40 2.28 10.28
C ARG A 195 22.74 2.15 10.99
N ARG A 196 23.74 2.90 10.54
CA ARG A 196 25.07 3.01 11.15
C ARG A 196 25.26 4.44 11.67
N CYS A 197 25.73 4.56 12.90
CA CYS A 197 26.18 5.82 13.49
C CYS A 197 27.56 5.57 14.11
N GLY A 198 28.62 5.84 13.34
CA GLY A 198 29.98 5.50 13.74
C GLY A 198 30.18 3.99 13.84
N GLU A 199 30.40 3.48 15.05
CA GLU A 199 30.51 2.04 15.33
C GLU A 199 29.18 1.40 15.74
N ARG A 200 28.14 2.17 16.07
CA ARG A 200 26.82 1.60 16.40
C ARG A 200 26.10 1.20 15.13
N ILE A 201 25.54 0.00 15.10
CA ILE A 201 24.68 -0.46 14.01
C ILE A 201 23.35 -0.97 14.55
N ILE A 202 22.27 -0.70 13.81
CA ILE A 202 20.89 -1.04 14.18
C ILE A 202 20.21 -1.63 12.96
N THR A 203 19.43 -2.69 13.14
CA THR A 203 18.48 -3.21 12.15
C THR A 203 17.11 -3.36 12.82
N ARG A 204 16.03 -3.23 12.03
CA ARG A 204 14.67 -3.23 12.54
C ARG A 204 13.75 -4.08 11.67
N PRO A 205 13.85 -5.43 11.76
CA PRO A 205 12.93 -6.32 11.06
C PRO A 205 11.48 -6.07 11.49
N MET A 206 10.58 -6.27 10.53
CA MET A 206 9.14 -6.10 10.74
C MET A 206 8.36 -7.31 10.25
N LYS A 207 7.40 -7.76 11.06
CA LYS A 207 6.48 -8.87 10.75
C LYS A 207 5.16 -8.64 11.45
N GLY A 208 4.06 -9.00 10.80
CA GLY A 208 2.71 -8.81 11.34
C GLY A 208 2.19 -7.38 11.24
N THR A 209 0.96 -7.26 10.78
CA THR A 209 0.27 -5.98 10.60
C THR A 209 -1.16 -6.14 11.09
N MET A 210 -1.72 -5.11 11.69
CA MET A 210 -3.13 -5.06 12.05
C MET A 210 -3.74 -3.72 11.66
N ARG A 211 -5.03 -3.66 11.34
CA ARG A 211 -5.69 -2.39 11.01
C ARG A 211 -5.73 -1.47 12.24
N ARG A 212 -5.82 -0.16 12.00
CA ARG A 212 -6.27 0.80 13.04
C ARG A 212 -7.78 0.73 13.25
N SER A 213 -8.24 1.07 14.44
CA SER A 213 -9.64 1.43 14.71
C SER A 213 -9.78 2.91 15.05
N GLU A 214 -10.96 3.46 14.75
CA GLU A 214 -11.35 4.81 15.20
C GLU A 214 -11.79 4.80 16.68
N ASP A 215 -12.17 3.64 17.22
CA ASP A 215 -12.42 3.43 18.65
C ASP A 215 -11.08 3.19 19.37
N PRO A 216 -10.65 4.06 20.31
CA PRO A 216 -9.38 3.92 21.02
C PRO A 216 -9.22 2.62 21.81
N GLU A 217 -10.29 2.09 22.41
CA GLU A 217 -10.20 0.84 23.19
C GLU A 217 -10.07 -0.37 22.28
N GLU A 218 -10.84 -0.39 21.17
CA GLU A 218 -10.67 -1.40 20.14
C GLU A 218 -9.29 -1.31 19.49
N ASP A 219 -8.80 -0.11 19.17
CA ASP A 219 -7.50 0.13 18.56
C ASP A 219 -6.36 -0.39 19.44
N ARG A 220 -6.45 -0.14 20.76
CA ARG A 220 -5.52 -0.68 21.76
C ARG A 220 -5.61 -2.21 21.86
N ALA A 221 -6.82 -2.77 21.86
CA ALA A 221 -7.02 -4.22 21.90
C ALA A 221 -6.45 -4.90 20.64
N LEU A 222 -6.56 -4.28 19.46
CA LEU A 222 -5.95 -4.75 18.22
C LEU A 222 -4.41 -4.71 18.30
N ALA A 223 -3.83 -3.65 18.85
CA ALA A 223 -2.39 -3.58 19.06
C ALA A 223 -1.88 -4.67 20.02
N GLU A 224 -2.59 -4.90 21.12
CA GLU A 224 -2.29 -5.96 22.09
C GLU A 224 -2.46 -7.36 21.48
N ALA A 225 -3.50 -7.58 20.67
CA ALA A 225 -3.72 -8.83 19.94
C ALA A 225 -2.59 -9.12 18.95
N LEU A 226 -2.17 -8.12 18.17
CA LEU A 226 -1.01 -8.27 17.27
C LEU A 226 0.26 -8.59 18.06
N ARG A 227 0.49 -7.87 19.17
CA ARG A 227 1.66 -8.10 20.03
C ARG A 227 1.71 -9.52 20.57
N ALA A 228 0.57 -10.11 20.91
CA ALA A 228 0.45 -11.44 21.51
C ALA A 228 0.23 -12.57 20.49
N ASP A 229 0.14 -12.28 19.19
CA ASP A 229 -0.14 -13.29 18.17
C ASP A 229 1.04 -14.28 18.02
N PRO A 230 0.84 -15.58 18.33
CA PRO A 230 1.94 -16.54 18.36
C PRO A 230 2.60 -16.77 17.00
N LYS A 231 1.84 -16.68 15.91
CA LYS A 231 2.36 -16.84 14.54
C LYS A 231 3.31 -15.69 14.20
N ASN A 232 2.85 -14.46 14.36
CA ASN A 232 3.66 -13.27 14.07
C ASN A 232 4.88 -13.17 15.00
N GLN A 233 4.75 -13.54 16.28
CA GLN A 233 5.89 -13.60 17.19
C GLN A 233 6.94 -14.64 16.75
N ALA A 234 6.52 -15.84 16.36
CA ALA A 234 7.42 -16.89 15.91
C ALA A 234 8.19 -16.47 14.63
N GLU A 235 7.49 -15.93 13.64
CA GLU A 235 8.11 -15.41 12.42
C GLU A 235 9.08 -14.26 12.73
N ASN A 236 8.67 -13.29 13.55
CA ASN A 236 9.53 -12.16 13.91
C ASN A 236 10.78 -12.61 14.67
N LEU A 237 10.63 -13.52 15.64
CA LEU A 237 11.73 -14.02 16.45
C LEU A 237 12.77 -14.76 15.59
N MET A 238 12.32 -15.58 14.64
CA MET A 238 13.22 -16.25 13.71
C MET A 238 14.06 -15.25 12.89
N ILE A 239 13.46 -14.16 12.40
CA ILE A 239 14.19 -13.11 11.69
C ILE A 239 15.14 -12.36 12.63
N VAL A 240 14.73 -12.07 13.87
CA VAL A 240 15.58 -11.46 14.89
C VAL A 240 16.82 -12.31 15.14
N ASP A 241 16.66 -13.62 15.33
CA ASP A 241 17.79 -14.51 15.56
C ASP A 241 18.74 -14.61 14.37
N LEU A 242 18.20 -14.63 13.15
CA LEU A 242 19.01 -14.55 11.93
C LEU A 242 19.83 -13.26 11.89
N LEU A 243 19.20 -12.11 12.14
CA LEU A 243 19.89 -10.81 12.11
C LEU A 243 20.89 -10.63 13.25
N ARG A 244 20.63 -11.21 14.43
CA ARG A 244 21.61 -11.27 15.53
C ARG A 244 22.84 -12.06 15.11
N ASN A 245 22.64 -13.22 14.47
CA ASN A 245 23.74 -14.03 13.96
C ASN A 245 24.53 -13.26 12.90
N ASP A 246 23.88 -12.63 11.94
CA ASP A 246 24.55 -11.86 10.87
C ASP A 246 25.36 -10.68 11.45
N LEU A 247 24.79 -9.92 12.39
CA LEU A 247 25.49 -8.83 13.07
C LEU A 247 26.67 -9.32 13.89
N SER A 248 26.59 -10.50 14.51
CA SER A 248 27.68 -11.07 15.31
C SER A 248 28.97 -11.27 14.50
N VAL A 249 28.84 -11.49 13.18
CA VAL A 249 29.97 -11.67 12.27
C VAL A 249 30.83 -10.41 12.18
N CYS A 250 30.25 -9.21 12.26
CA CYS A 250 30.98 -7.93 12.13
C CYS A 250 31.04 -7.09 13.42
N CYS A 251 30.27 -7.44 14.45
CA CYS A 251 30.25 -6.75 15.74
C CYS A 251 31.30 -7.29 16.73
N ARG A 252 31.54 -6.52 17.80
CA ARG A 252 32.33 -6.95 18.95
C ARG A 252 31.60 -8.08 19.68
N PRO A 253 32.29 -9.17 20.10
CA PRO A 253 31.66 -10.25 20.86
C PRO A 253 30.87 -9.72 22.06
N GLY A 254 29.65 -10.19 22.25
CA GLY A 254 28.76 -9.78 23.35
C GLY A 254 28.09 -8.42 23.19
N SER A 255 28.37 -7.65 22.14
CA SER A 255 27.75 -6.33 21.93
C SER A 255 26.39 -6.37 21.23
N VAL A 256 26.04 -7.49 20.59
CA VAL A 256 24.77 -7.63 19.86
C VAL A 256 23.64 -7.92 20.84
N VAL A 257 22.69 -6.99 20.92
CA VAL A 257 21.57 -7.01 21.86
C VAL A 257 20.23 -6.76 21.14
N VAL A 258 19.13 -7.15 21.78
CA VAL A 258 17.77 -6.93 21.29
C VAL A 258 17.02 -6.05 22.30
N PRO A 259 17.19 -4.73 22.25
CA PRO A 259 16.60 -3.82 23.26
C PRO A 259 15.07 -3.79 23.20
N GLN A 260 14.47 -4.09 22.05
CA GLN A 260 13.03 -4.11 21.84
C GLN A 260 12.64 -5.34 21.02
N LEU A 261 11.78 -6.18 21.58
CA LEU A 261 11.24 -7.38 20.92
C LEU A 261 9.72 -7.29 20.87
N PHE A 262 9.13 -7.53 19.70
CA PHE A 262 7.69 -7.47 19.45
C PHE A 262 7.07 -6.11 19.79
N HIS A 263 7.80 -5.03 19.52
CA HIS A 263 7.29 -3.68 19.68
C HIS A 263 6.24 -3.40 18.59
N VAL A 264 5.05 -2.93 18.99
CA VAL A 264 3.99 -2.60 18.04
C VAL A 264 3.96 -1.09 17.84
N ALA A 265 4.36 -0.64 16.65
CA ALA A 265 4.41 0.76 16.27
C ALA A 265 3.11 1.20 15.57
N ALA A 266 2.63 2.40 15.93
CA ALA A 266 1.47 3.02 15.30
C ALA A 266 1.85 3.65 13.96
N TYR A 267 1.18 3.25 12.88
CA TYR A 267 1.15 3.96 11.61
C TYR A 267 -0.25 4.56 11.40
N PRO A 268 -0.42 5.54 10.49
CA PRO A 268 -1.70 6.22 10.31
C PRO A 268 -2.88 5.28 10.02
N THR A 269 -2.64 4.17 9.32
CA THR A 269 -3.71 3.23 8.90
C THR A 269 -3.55 1.81 9.43
N LEU A 270 -2.42 1.49 10.05
CA LEU A 270 -2.12 0.16 10.59
C LEU A 270 -1.26 0.19 11.86
N TRP A 271 -1.27 -0.90 12.58
CA TRP A 271 -0.26 -1.30 13.55
C TRP A 271 0.77 -2.19 12.86
N GLN A 272 2.05 -2.00 13.17
CA GLN A 272 3.14 -2.80 12.64
C GLN A 272 3.99 -3.34 13.80
N MET A 273 4.20 -4.65 13.86
CA MET A 273 5.15 -5.22 14.81
C MET A 273 6.57 -5.14 14.23
N THR A 274 7.49 -4.64 15.06
CA THR A 274 8.92 -4.48 14.79
C THR A 274 9.74 -4.99 15.98
N SER A 275 10.97 -5.38 15.70
CA SER A 275 11.96 -5.68 16.74
C SER A 275 13.26 -4.98 16.39
N THR A 276 14.00 -4.52 17.39
CA THR A 276 15.28 -3.82 17.18
C THR A 276 16.41 -4.73 17.59
N VAL A 277 17.36 -4.93 16.68
CA VAL A 277 18.64 -5.60 16.96
C VAL A 277 19.73 -4.56 16.75
N GLU A 278 20.60 -4.38 17.73
CA GLU A 278 21.71 -3.43 17.65
C GLU A 278 23.01 -4.07 18.12
N GLY A 279 24.13 -3.51 17.66
CA GLY A 279 25.46 -3.96 18.03
C GLY A 279 26.50 -2.88 17.88
N THR A 280 27.70 -3.16 18.37
CA THR A 280 28.88 -2.31 18.17
C THR A 280 29.82 -2.99 17.19
N LEU A 281 30.03 -2.40 16.02
CA LEU A 281 30.96 -2.87 15.00
C LEU A 281 32.39 -2.97 15.56
N ARG A 282 33.16 -3.93 15.03
CA ARG A 282 34.61 -3.94 15.30
C ARG A 282 35.28 -2.73 14.62
N PRO A 283 36.38 -2.21 15.20
CA PRO A 283 37.14 -1.14 14.57
C PRO A 283 37.56 -1.50 13.13
N GLY A 284 37.42 -0.56 12.20
CA GLY A 284 37.83 -0.73 10.81
C GLY A 284 36.88 -1.55 9.92
N VAL A 285 35.67 -1.90 10.40
CA VAL A 285 34.66 -2.52 9.54
C VAL A 285 34.15 -1.51 8.51
N GLY A 286 34.52 -1.75 7.24
CA GLY A 286 34.03 -1.04 6.06
C GLY A 286 32.76 -1.65 5.46
N TYR A 287 32.21 -1.02 4.43
CA TYR A 287 30.98 -1.45 3.76
C TYR A 287 31.10 -2.82 3.09
N ALA A 288 32.27 -3.15 2.51
CA ALA A 288 32.48 -4.46 1.92
C ALA A 288 32.28 -5.61 2.92
N ALA A 289 32.83 -5.46 4.13
CA ALA A 289 32.68 -6.45 5.20
C ALA A 289 31.25 -6.43 5.78
N LEU A 290 30.64 -5.26 5.88
CA LEU A 290 29.29 -5.10 6.41
C LEU A 290 28.23 -5.75 5.52
N PHE A 291 28.23 -5.45 4.22
CA PHE A 291 27.31 -6.06 3.26
C PHE A 291 27.57 -7.56 3.10
N ARG A 292 28.82 -8.03 3.14
CA ARG A 292 29.12 -9.47 3.15
C ARG A 292 28.47 -10.20 4.34
N ALA A 293 28.40 -9.56 5.51
CA ALA A 293 27.78 -10.16 6.69
C ALA A 293 26.25 -10.13 6.61
N LEU A 294 25.67 -9.00 6.20
CA LEU A 294 24.24 -8.76 6.34
C LEU A 294 23.41 -9.04 5.07
N PHE A 295 24.00 -8.98 3.88
CA PHE A 295 23.26 -8.92 2.62
C PHE A 295 23.11 -10.29 1.93
N PRO A 296 21.95 -10.56 1.29
CA PRO A 296 20.69 -9.80 1.38
C PRO A 296 20.04 -9.94 2.77
N SER A 297 19.07 -9.07 3.06
CA SER A 297 18.34 -9.16 4.34
C SER A 297 17.66 -10.52 4.49
N GLY A 298 17.76 -11.12 5.67
CA GLY A 298 17.10 -12.39 5.98
C GLY A 298 15.57 -12.33 5.87
N SER A 299 14.97 -11.17 6.17
CA SER A 299 13.51 -10.96 6.13
C SER A 299 12.90 -11.15 4.73
N VAL A 300 13.69 -10.90 3.70
CA VAL A 300 13.29 -11.01 2.28
C VAL A 300 13.99 -12.17 1.56
N THR A 301 14.74 -13.01 2.27
CA THR A 301 15.44 -14.16 1.68
C THR A 301 14.90 -15.46 2.25
N GLY A 302 15.17 -15.73 3.53
CA GLY A 302 14.87 -17.01 4.16
C GLY A 302 15.98 -17.47 5.09
N ALA A 303 15.73 -18.58 5.77
CA ALA A 303 16.62 -19.13 6.78
C ALA A 303 16.79 -20.64 6.59
N PRO A 304 18.02 -21.20 6.60
CA PRO A 304 19.32 -20.51 6.58
C PRO A 304 19.59 -19.75 5.26
N LYS A 305 20.21 -18.56 5.35
CA LYS A 305 20.34 -17.62 4.21
C LYS A 305 20.98 -18.22 2.96
N LEU A 306 22.10 -18.95 3.11
CA LEU A 306 22.82 -19.52 1.96
C LEU A 306 21.99 -20.57 1.22
N ARG A 307 21.31 -21.45 1.96
CA ARG A 307 20.39 -22.45 1.38
C ARG A 307 19.22 -21.78 0.70
N ALA A 308 18.66 -20.75 1.33
CA ALA A 308 17.57 -19.98 0.75
C ALA A 308 17.94 -19.36 -0.60
N LEU A 309 19.11 -18.73 -0.72
CA LEU A 309 19.60 -18.20 -2.01
C LEU A 309 19.72 -19.28 -3.08
N GLN A 310 20.27 -20.45 -2.75
CA GLN A 310 20.42 -21.56 -3.70
C GLN A 310 19.07 -22.05 -4.24
N HIS A 311 18.07 -22.22 -3.37
CA HIS A 311 16.76 -22.72 -3.77
C HIS A 311 15.93 -21.66 -4.50
N LEU A 312 15.90 -20.42 -4.00
CA LEU A 312 15.11 -19.34 -4.59
C LEU A 312 15.47 -19.07 -6.05
N ARG A 313 16.77 -19.14 -6.38
CA ARG A 313 17.24 -19.02 -7.77
C ARG A 313 16.53 -19.95 -8.74
N HIS A 314 16.16 -21.15 -8.31
CA HIS A 314 15.50 -22.15 -9.16
C HIS A 314 13.98 -22.13 -9.05
N LEU A 315 13.45 -21.67 -7.93
CA LEU A 315 12.01 -21.60 -7.68
C LEU A 315 11.38 -20.38 -8.34
N GLU A 316 12.09 -19.25 -8.33
CA GLU A 316 11.60 -17.97 -8.84
C GLU A 316 11.66 -17.89 -10.36
N PRO A 317 10.66 -17.29 -11.01
CA PRO A 317 10.57 -17.25 -12.47
C PRO A 317 11.51 -16.22 -13.10
N SER A 318 12.08 -15.30 -12.31
CA SER A 318 12.99 -14.25 -12.77
C SER A 318 13.88 -13.78 -11.61
N HIS A 319 14.99 -13.10 -11.95
CA HIS A 319 15.76 -12.33 -10.97
C HIS A 319 14.91 -11.19 -10.36
N ARG A 320 15.30 -10.69 -9.18
CA ARG A 320 14.57 -9.65 -8.44
C ARG A 320 15.04 -8.22 -8.73
N GLY A 321 16.31 -8.03 -9.09
CA GLY A 321 16.91 -6.72 -9.35
C GLY A 321 16.96 -5.86 -8.10
N VAL A 322 16.52 -4.60 -8.19
CA VAL A 322 16.54 -3.70 -7.02
C VAL A 322 15.58 -4.17 -5.94
N TYR A 323 14.46 -4.83 -6.31
CA TYR A 323 13.53 -5.40 -5.35
C TYR A 323 14.21 -6.46 -4.46
N CYS A 324 13.93 -6.43 -3.16
CA CYS A 324 14.63 -7.19 -2.10
C CYS A 324 16.13 -6.89 -1.94
N GLY A 325 16.68 -5.95 -2.71
CA GLY A 325 18.00 -5.37 -2.48
C GLY A 325 17.98 -4.35 -1.34
N ALA A 326 18.85 -3.35 -1.43
CA ALA A 326 18.90 -2.24 -0.49
C ALA A 326 19.14 -0.91 -1.20
N ILE A 327 18.46 0.15 -0.76
CA ILE A 327 18.60 1.52 -1.25
C ILE A 327 18.97 2.41 -0.06
N GLY A 328 19.91 3.34 -0.24
CA GLY A 328 20.35 4.18 0.85
C GLY A 328 21.52 5.08 0.55
N TYR A 329 22.14 5.58 1.62
CA TYR A 329 23.34 6.40 1.56
C TYR A 329 24.34 6.05 2.65
N ALA A 330 25.58 6.49 2.41
CA ALA A 330 26.61 6.65 3.42
C ALA A 330 27.23 8.05 3.34
N ALA A 331 27.52 8.62 4.50
CA ALA A 331 27.99 9.98 4.67
C ALA A 331 29.38 10.03 5.33
N PRO A 332 30.14 11.12 5.10
CA PRO A 332 31.31 11.45 5.91
C PRO A 332 30.95 11.46 7.40
N GLY A 333 31.87 11.01 8.26
CA GLY A 333 31.61 10.89 9.69
C GLY A 333 30.98 9.55 10.13
N GLY A 334 30.73 8.63 9.18
CA GLY A 334 30.37 7.24 9.49
C GLY A 334 28.88 7.01 9.72
N GLU A 335 28.03 7.92 9.25
CA GLU A 335 26.59 7.72 9.20
C GLU A 335 26.20 6.98 7.91
N ALA A 336 25.30 6.00 8.01
CA ALA A 336 24.71 5.35 6.84
C ALA A 336 23.31 4.83 7.16
N VAL A 337 22.42 4.90 6.18
CA VAL A 337 21.06 4.37 6.29
C VAL A 337 20.72 3.66 5.00
N PHE A 338 20.35 2.39 5.11
CA PHE A 338 19.89 1.56 4.00
C PHE A 338 18.55 0.92 4.36
N ASN A 339 17.62 0.95 3.42
CA ASN A 339 16.35 0.25 3.51
C ASN A 339 16.46 -1.18 2.99
N VAL A 340 15.44 -2.00 3.26
CA VAL A 340 15.19 -3.21 2.47
C VAL A 340 14.32 -2.78 1.30
N ALA A 341 14.74 -2.99 0.05
CA ALA A 341 14.05 -2.45 -1.12
C ALA A 341 12.77 -3.25 -1.47
N ILE A 342 11.72 -3.07 -0.67
CA ILE A 342 10.37 -3.63 -0.88
C ILE A 342 9.39 -2.52 -1.27
N ARG A 343 8.27 -2.91 -1.89
CA ARG A 343 7.34 -1.96 -2.55
C ARG A 343 8.11 -1.05 -3.52
N THR A 344 9.00 -1.66 -4.30
CA THR A 344 9.91 -0.97 -5.21
C THR A 344 9.57 -1.33 -6.65
N LEU A 345 9.45 -0.30 -7.48
CA LEU A 345 9.22 -0.39 -8.92
C LEU A 345 10.49 -0.02 -9.67
N GLU A 346 10.73 -0.71 -10.77
CA GLU A 346 11.74 -0.33 -11.77
C GLU A 346 11.03 0.02 -13.08
N LEU A 347 11.42 1.14 -13.68
CA LEU A 347 10.96 1.58 -15.00
C LEU A 347 12.15 1.65 -15.95
N ILE A 348 12.08 0.90 -17.05
CA ILE A 348 13.10 0.88 -18.11
C ILE A 348 12.37 1.13 -19.44
N GLY A 349 12.58 2.32 -20.01
CA GLY A 349 11.80 2.76 -21.17
C GLY A 349 10.30 2.78 -20.86
N SER A 350 9.52 2.02 -21.63
CA SER A 350 8.06 1.86 -21.42
C SER A 350 7.69 0.63 -20.59
N GLU A 351 8.67 -0.14 -20.12
CA GLU A 351 8.44 -1.34 -19.32
C GLU A 351 8.58 -1.03 -17.82
N GLY A 352 7.60 -1.49 -17.05
CA GLY A 352 7.60 -1.38 -15.61
C GLY A 352 7.55 -2.74 -14.94
N ARG A 353 8.24 -2.84 -13.81
CA ARG A 353 8.29 -4.06 -13.00
C ARG A 353 8.09 -3.73 -11.52
N LEU A 354 7.20 -4.47 -10.86
CA LEU A 354 7.00 -4.44 -9.42
C LEU A 354 7.22 -5.85 -8.87
N GLY A 355 8.12 -6.00 -7.89
CA GLY A 355 8.27 -7.26 -7.15
C GLY A 355 7.26 -7.38 -6.02
N VAL A 356 6.66 -8.56 -5.86
CA VAL A 356 5.85 -8.94 -4.69
C VAL A 356 6.25 -10.32 -4.20
N GLY A 357 5.96 -10.63 -2.94
CA GLY A 357 6.26 -11.94 -2.38
C GLY A 357 5.74 -12.12 -0.97
N SER A 358 5.94 -13.33 -0.45
CA SER A 358 5.58 -13.69 0.91
C SER A 358 6.53 -14.75 1.51
N GLY A 359 6.53 -14.82 2.83
CA GLY A 359 7.37 -15.75 3.59
C GLY A 359 6.68 -17.10 3.71
N ILE A 360 7.14 -18.09 2.96
CA ILE A 360 6.58 -19.43 2.98
C ILE A 360 7.20 -20.22 4.12
N VAL A 361 6.35 -20.60 5.07
CA VAL A 361 6.64 -21.55 6.16
C VAL A 361 5.83 -22.83 5.94
N TRP A 362 6.03 -23.83 6.80
CA TRP A 362 5.34 -25.12 6.71
C TRP A 362 3.80 -24.97 6.61
N ASP A 363 3.22 -24.14 7.48
CA ASP A 363 1.76 -23.94 7.59
C ASP A 363 1.20 -22.90 6.60
N SER A 364 2.01 -22.38 5.66
CA SER A 364 1.56 -21.38 4.68
C SER A 364 0.52 -21.94 3.71
N ASP A 365 -0.66 -21.34 3.65
CA ASP A 365 -1.72 -21.67 2.70
C ASP A 365 -1.46 -21.00 1.33
N PRO A 366 -1.25 -21.75 0.22
CA PRO A 366 -0.84 -21.17 -1.06
C PRO A 366 -1.79 -20.09 -1.59
N GLU A 367 -3.09 -20.27 -1.41
CA GLU A 367 -4.14 -19.34 -1.83
C GLU A 367 -4.06 -18.04 -1.04
N ALA A 368 -3.98 -18.11 0.29
CA ALA A 368 -3.82 -16.94 1.15
C ALA A 368 -2.52 -16.18 0.85
N GLU A 369 -1.41 -16.89 0.67
CA GLU A 369 -0.09 -16.29 0.35
C GLU A 369 -0.09 -15.58 -1.01
N TYR A 370 -0.72 -16.18 -2.02
CA TYR A 370 -0.88 -15.55 -3.33
C TYR A 370 -1.77 -14.31 -3.25
N ALA A 371 -2.88 -14.38 -2.50
CA ALA A 371 -3.75 -13.24 -2.25
C ALA A 371 -3.00 -12.11 -1.53
N GLU A 372 -2.14 -12.44 -0.55
CA GLU A 372 -1.27 -11.47 0.12
C GLU A 372 -0.30 -10.80 -0.85
N CYS A 373 0.34 -11.57 -1.75
CA CYS A 373 1.22 -11.01 -2.78
C CYS A 373 0.48 -10.02 -3.69
N LEU A 374 -0.74 -10.35 -4.12
CA LEU A 374 -1.57 -9.45 -4.93
C LEU A 374 -2.03 -8.22 -4.13
N LEU A 375 -2.37 -8.39 -2.86
CA LEU A 375 -2.73 -7.28 -1.97
C LEU A 375 -1.56 -6.29 -1.83
N LYS A 376 -0.32 -6.78 -1.72
CA LYS A 376 0.88 -5.93 -1.70
C LYS A 376 1.07 -5.13 -2.98
N SER A 377 0.45 -5.50 -4.10
CA SER A 377 0.47 -4.74 -5.37
C SER A 377 -0.67 -3.73 -5.53
N GLN A 378 -1.62 -3.69 -4.60
CA GLN A 378 -2.88 -2.97 -4.76
C GLN A 378 -2.68 -1.46 -4.95
N PHE A 379 -1.67 -0.87 -4.33
CA PHE A 379 -1.35 0.55 -4.48
C PHE A 379 -1.04 0.94 -5.94
N LEU A 380 -0.39 0.05 -6.71
CA LEU A 380 -0.14 0.28 -8.14
C LEU A 380 -1.42 0.12 -8.97
N ARG A 381 -2.29 -0.85 -8.64
CA ARG A 381 -3.62 -1.00 -9.29
C ARG A 381 -4.51 0.22 -9.07
N LEU A 382 -4.43 0.82 -7.88
CA LEU A 382 -5.13 2.06 -7.56
C LEU A 382 -4.53 3.27 -8.29
N ALA A 383 -3.22 3.30 -8.56
CA ALA A 383 -2.65 4.35 -9.42
C ALA A 383 -2.99 4.19 -10.91
N ALA A 384 -3.12 2.96 -11.41
CA ALA A 384 -3.32 2.70 -12.83
C ALA A 384 -4.63 3.28 -13.44
N GLU A 385 -5.65 3.52 -12.63
CA GLU A 385 -6.96 4.01 -13.11
C GLU A 385 -7.46 5.25 -12.32
N PRO A 386 -6.78 6.40 -12.31
CA PRO A 386 -7.04 7.50 -11.37
C PRO A 386 -8.52 7.82 -11.11
N PHE A 387 -8.87 8.09 -9.85
CA PHE A 387 -10.26 8.31 -9.43
C PHE A 387 -10.41 9.57 -8.56
N ALA A 388 -11.64 10.05 -8.45
CA ALA A 388 -12.00 11.12 -7.52
C ALA A 388 -12.96 10.59 -6.44
N LEU A 389 -12.88 11.17 -5.25
CA LEU A 389 -13.89 11.02 -4.21
C LEU A 389 -15.13 11.83 -4.60
N ILE A 390 -16.30 11.28 -4.29
CA ILE A 390 -17.59 11.89 -4.63
C ILE A 390 -18.41 12.08 -3.38
N GLU A 391 -19.03 13.25 -3.26
CA GLU A 391 -20.20 13.44 -2.42
C GLU A 391 -21.43 13.80 -3.26
N THR A 392 -22.58 13.28 -2.86
CA THR A 392 -23.86 13.63 -3.48
C THR A 392 -24.88 13.89 -2.39
N MET A 393 -25.38 15.12 -2.37
CA MET A 393 -26.14 15.68 -1.27
C MET A 393 -27.45 16.27 -1.80
N ARG A 394 -28.51 16.20 -0.99
CA ARG A 394 -29.71 17.00 -1.22
C ARG A 394 -29.48 18.39 -0.65
N CYS A 395 -29.93 19.43 -1.35
CA CYS A 395 -30.11 20.76 -0.81
C CYS A 395 -31.58 21.14 -0.94
N THR A 396 -32.21 21.54 0.16
CA THR A 396 -33.62 21.93 0.21
C THR A 396 -33.81 23.01 1.25
N ALA A 397 -34.65 24.01 0.97
CA ALA A 397 -34.86 25.17 1.85
C ALA A 397 -33.55 25.85 2.31
N GLY A 398 -32.56 25.95 1.40
CA GLY A 398 -31.25 26.57 1.70
C GLY A 398 -30.35 25.78 2.66
N ALA A 399 -30.65 24.51 2.92
CA ALA A 399 -29.85 23.65 3.81
C ALA A 399 -29.48 22.32 3.14
N ILE A 400 -28.35 21.77 3.56
CA ILE A 400 -27.90 20.42 3.19
C ILE A 400 -28.11 19.51 4.40
N PRO A 401 -29.13 18.62 4.39
CA PRO A 401 -29.32 17.66 5.47
C PRO A 401 -28.10 16.77 5.63
N LEU A 402 -27.75 16.45 6.88
CA LEU A 402 -26.62 15.55 7.22
C LEU A 402 -25.26 16.02 6.68
N LEU A 403 -25.06 17.34 6.46
CA LEU A 403 -23.82 17.88 5.92
C LEU A 403 -22.58 17.40 6.67
N GLU A 404 -22.60 17.44 8.01
CA GLU A 404 -21.44 17.00 8.81
C GLU A 404 -21.10 15.52 8.57
N ALA A 405 -22.10 14.65 8.42
CA ALA A 405 -21.86 13.24 8.11
C ALA A 405 -21.29 13.03 6.69
N HIS A 406 -21.67 13.88 5.73
CA HIS A 406 -21.06 13.89 4.39
C HIS A 406 -19.59 14.34 4.43
N LEU A 407 -19.30 15.42 5.14
CA LEU A 407 -17.93 15.94 5.29
C LEU A 407 -17.05 14.93 6.03
N GLU A 408 -17.57 14.28 7.06
CA GLU A 408 -16.88 13.23 7.80
C GLU A 408 -16.50 12.04 6.90
N ARG A 409 -17.44 11.54 6.09
CA ARG A 409 -17.13 10.46 5.13
C ARG A 409 -16.09 10.88 4.10
N LEU A 410 -16.18 12.11 3.58
CA LEU A 410 -15.20 12.66 2.65
C LEU A 410 -13.82 12.74 3.30
N ARG A 411 -13.74 13.28 4.52
CA ARG A 411 -12.52 13.41 5.32
C ARG A 411 -11.84 12.07 5.56
N ARG A 412 -12.59 11.05 6.00
CA ARG A 412 -12.06 9.69 6.18
C ARG A 412 -11.53 9.10 4.87
N SER A 413 -12.24 9.30 3.77
CA SER A 413 -11.83 8.81 2.46
C SER A 413 -10.59 9.55 1.94
N ALA A 414 -10.53 10.87 2.11
CA ALA A 414 -9.39 11.70 1.74
C ALA A 414 -8.14 11.31 2.52
N ALA A 415 -8.27 11.10 3.84
CA ALA A 415 -7.18 10.61 4.68
C ALA A 415 -6.72 9.20 4.26
N ARG A 416 -7.64 8.29 3.94
CA ARG A 416 -7.31 6.92 3.52
C ARG A 416 -6.48 6.87 2.23
N PHE A 417 -6.78 7.73 1.26
CA PHE A 417 -6.10 7.74 -0.04
C PHE A 417 -5.03 8.83 -0.19
N GLY A 418 -4.81 9.64 0.84
CA GLY A 418 -3.86 10.75 0.82
C GLY A 418 -4.28 11.92 -0.07
N PHE A 419 -5.59 12.13 -0.29
CA PHE A 419 -6.09 13.23 -1.10
C PHE A 419 -6.08 14.52 -0.26
N PRO A 420 -5.44 15.61 -0.75
CA PRO A 420 -5.47 16.88 -0.04
C PRO A 420 -6.90 17.41 0.09
N LEU A 421 -7.32 17.77 1.30
CA LEU A 421 -8.65 18.34 1.56
C LEU A 421 -8.52 19.61 2.41
N ASP A 422 -8.80 20.76 1.79
CA ASP A 422 -9.05 22.01 2.51
C ASP A 422 -10.55 22.09 2.85
N GLU A 423 -10.91 21.60 4.04
CA GLU A 423 -12.29 21.57 4.49
C GLU A 423 -12.87 22.98 4.70
N ALA A 424 -12.05 23.96 5.08
CA ALA A 424 -12.50 25.33 5.28
C ALA A 424 -12.90 25.97 3.94
N ALA A 425 -12.08 25.79 2.90
CA ALA A 425 -12.40 26.21 1.55
C ALA A 425 -13.63 25.49 1.00
N LEU A 426 -13.77 24.18 1.24
CA LEU A 426 -14.95 23.41 0.85
C LEU A 426 -16.23 23.97 1.47
N ARG A 427 -16.23 24.21 2.79
CA ARG A 427 -17.39 24.77 3.52
C ARG A 427 -17.75 26.17 3.00
N ALA A 428 -16.77 27.02 2.72
CA ALA A 428 -17.01 28.33 2.10
C ALA A 428 -17.67 28.19 0.73
N ARG A 429 -17.18 27.27 -0.11
CA ARG A 429 -17.72 27.03 -1.44
C ARG A 429 -19.14 26.45 -1.44
N LEU A 430 -19.42 25.51 -0.54
CA LEU A 430 -20.77 24.97 -0.36
C LEU A 430 -21.77 26.05 0.04
N ARG A 431 -21.40 26.94 0.98
CA ARG A 431 -22.26 28.07 1.37
C ARG A 431 -22.57 28.99 0.18
N GLN A 432 -21.56 29.34 -0.61
CA GLN A 432 -21.76 30.15 -1.83
C GLN A 432 -22.71 29.50 -2.82
N VAL A 433 -22.53 28.20 -3.09
CA VAL A 433 -23.41 27.45 -4.02
C VAL A 433 -24.84 27.44 -3.48
N VAL A 434 -25.04 27.07 -2.21
CA VAL A 434 -26.38 26.99 -1.60
C VAL A 434 -27.11 28.33 -1.61
N GLN A 435 -26.40 29.44 -1.35
CA GLN A 435 -26.97 30.80 -1.41
C GLN A 435 -27.43 31.21 -2.81
N ALA A 436 -26.84 30.65 -3.86
CA ALA A 436 -27.19 30.95 -5.24
C ALA A 436 -28.34 30.09 -5.79
N LEU A 437 -28.78 29.06 -5.05
CA LEU A 437 -29.86 28.17 -5.47
C LEU A 437 -31.24 28.69 -5.06
N ASP A 438 -32.25 28.41 -5.88
CA ASP A 438 -33.64 28.70 -5.55
C ASP A 438 -34.07 27.88 -4.32
N PRO A 439 -34.41 28.52 -3.17
CA PRO A 439 -34.76 27.81 -1.94
C PRO A 439 -36.13 27.11 -2.03
N MET A 440 -36.97 27.44 -3.02
CA MET A 440 -38.27 26.79 -3.24
C MET A 440 -38.14 25.44 -3.95
N GLN A 441 -36.98 25.16 -4.54
CA GLN A 441 -36.70 23.90 -5.22
C GLN A 441 -35.85 22.96 -4.34
N SER A 442 -35.96 21.66 -4.62
CA SER A 442 -34.97 20.69 -4.14
C SER A 442 -33.87 20.54 -5.18
N TRP A 443 -32.63 20.47 -4.72
CA TRP A 443 -31.45 20.37 -5.56
C TRP A 443 -30.63 19.14 -5.19
N ARG A 444 -30.01 18.53 -6.20
CA ARG A 444 -28.94 17.55 -6.02
C ARG A 444 -27.60 18.25 -6.24
N LEU A 445 -26.80 18.30 -5.19
CA LEU A 445 -25.42 18.77 -5.23
C LEU A 445 -24.50 17.57 -5.42
N ARG A 446 -23.55 17.69 -6.35
CA ARG A 446 -22.49 16.69 -6.55
C ARG A 446 -21.13 17.38 -6.40
N LEU A 447 -20.32 16.87 -5.49
CA LEU A 447 -18.94 17.27 -5.24
C LEU A 447 -18.01 16.17 -5.76
N THR A 448 -16.91 16.55 -6.39
CA THR A 448 -15.76 15.67 -6.63
C THR A 448 -14.50 16.28 -6.03
N LEU A 449 -13.65 15.43 -5.46
CA LEU A 449 -12.30 15.76 -4.98
C LEU A 449 -11.31 14.80 -5.62
N ASP A 450 -10.34 15.30 -6.38
CA ASP A 450 -9.29 14.49 -7.02
C ASP A 450 -8.03 14.35 -6.14
N GLU A 451 -7.07 13.52 -6.58
CA GLU A 451 -5.80 13.27 -5.87
C GLU A 451 -4.91 14.52 -5.72
N ARG A 452 -5.18 15.60 -6.48
CA ARG A 452 -4.47 16.88 -6.41
C ARG A 452 -5.18 17.87 -5.47
N GLY A 453 -6.31 17.49 -4.90
CA GLY A 453 -7.11 18.35 -4.03
C GLY A 453 -8.04 19.30 -4.80
N HIS A 454 -8.20 19.14 -6.11
CA HIS A 454 -9.13 19.98 -6.86
C HIS A 454 -10.57 19.56 -6.57
N MET A 455 -11.36 20.56 -6.18
CA MET A 455 -12.77 20.39 -5.88
C MET A 455 -13.64 20.93 -7.01
N ARG A 456 -14.60 20.11 -7.47
CA ARG A 456 -15.65 20.56 -8.42
C ARG A 456 -17.03 20.30 -7.83
N LEU A 457 -17.85 21.34 -7.81
CA LEU A 457 -19.23 21.31 -7.35
C LEU A 457 -20.17 21.59 -8.53
N THR A 458 -21.20 20.75 -8.67
CA THR A 458 -22.27 20.91 -9.65
C THR A 458 -23.62 20.73 -8.99
N SER A 459 -24.63 21.46 -9.44
CA SER A 459 -26.01 21.39 -8.94
C SER A 459 -26.98 21.09 -10.08
N THR A 460 -27.95 20.21 -9.82
CA THR A 460 -29.08 19.95 -10.73
C THR A 460 -30.38 19.96 -9.94
N VAL A 461 -31.48 20.43 -10.53
CA VAL A 461 -32.81 20.35 -9.90
C VAL A 461 -33.14 18.88 -9.62
N LEU A 462 -33.70 18.61 -8.45
CA LEU A 462 -34.20 17.31 -8.04
C LEU A 462 -35.71 17.29 -8.19
N GLU A 463 -36.19 16.54 -9.18
CA GLU A 463 -37.61 16.37 -9.45
C GLU A 463 -38.29 15.53 -8.36
N ALA A 464 -39.53 15.88 -8.03
CA ALA A 464 -40.34 15.10 -7.11
C ALA A 464 -40.95 13.91 -7.85
N GLU A 465 -40.65 12.70 -7.38
CA GLU A 465 -41.32 11.49 -7.86
C GLU A 465 -42.56 11.18 -7.00
N ALA A 466 -43.62 10.68 -7.64
CA ALA A 466 -44.81 10.22 -6.93
C ALA A 466 -44.46 9.02 -6.01
N PRO A 467 -44.97 8.98 -4.77
CA PRO A 467 -44.63 7.93 -3.82
C PRO A 467 -45.17 6.58 -4.30
N ARG A 468 -44.25 5.66 -4.63
CA ARG A 468 -44.54 4.25 -4.92
C ARG A 468 -43.39 3.36 -4.47
N PRO A 469 -43.64 2.08 -4.16
CA PRO A 469 -42.57 1.13 -3.91
C PRO A 469 -41.63 0.99 -5.11
N TRP A 470 -40.33 1.01 -4.83
CA TRP A 470 -39.28 0.78 -5.81
C TRP A 470 -39.17 -0.71 -6.17
N ARG A 471 -39.09 -1.02 -7.45
CA ARG A 471 -38.92 -2.38 -7.96
C ARG A 471 -37.42 -2.73 -7.97
N LEU A 472 -37.01 -3.75 -7.22
CA LEU A 472 -35.63 -4.19 -7.12
C LEU A 472 -35.38 -5.45 -7.95
N CYS A 473 -34.22 -5.53 -8.60
CA CYS A 473 -33.68 -6.78 -9.14
C CYS A 473 -32.29 -7.08 -8.54
N VAL A 474 -31.77 -8.28 -8.81
CA VAL A 474 -30.44 -8.72 -8.34
C VAL A 474 -29.43 -8.61 -9.47
N ALA A 475 -28.24 -8.09 -9.17
CA ALA A 475 -27.15 -8.02 -10.13
C ALA A 475 -26.69 -9.43 -10.56
N PRO A 476 -26.40 -9.66 -11.85
CA PRO A 476 -25.99 -10.98 -12.33
C PRO A 476 -24.55 -11.36 -11.93
N TRP A 477 -23.74 -10.40 -11.49
CA TRP A 477 -22.39 -10.65 -10.96
C TRP A 477 -22.30 -10.37 -9.45
N ARG A 478 -21.17 -10.78 -8.86
CA ARG A 478 -20.89 -10.63 -7.43
C ARG A 478 -19.80 -9.60 -7.20
N LEU A 479 -19.94 -8.85 -6.11
CA LEU A 479 -18.92 -7.90 -5.66
C LEU A 479 -17.87 -8.63 -4.81
N ASP A 480 -16.62 -8.19 -4.91
CA ASP A 480 -15.58 -8.61 -4.00
C ASP A 480 -15.54 -7.68 -2.78
N ALA A 481 -15.78 -8.23 -1.58
CA ALA A 481 -15.69 -7.48 -0.33
C ALA A 481 -14.24 -7.11 0.03
N ALA A 482 -13.24 -7.73 -0.60
CA ALA A 482 -11.83 -7.36 -0.40
C ALA A 482 -11.43 -6.08 -1.17
N ASP A 483 -12.25 -5.60 -2.10
CA ASP A 483 -11.97 -4.36 -2.83
C ASP A 483 -12.14 -3.13 -1.90
N PRO A 484 -11.05 -2.40 -1.60
CA PRO A 484 -11.10 -1.26 -0.69
C PRO A 484 -11.99 -0.13 -1.20
N LEU A 485 -12.17 0.01 -2.52
CA LEU A 485 -12.98 1.07 -3.10
C LEU A 485 -14.47 0.92 -2.76
N ARG A 486 -14.95 -0.27 -2.37
CA ARG A 486 -16.35 -0.49 -1.96
C ARG A 486 -16.74 0.32 -0.73
N TYR A 487 -15.77 0.60 0.13
CA TYR A 487 -15.97 1.33 1.38
C TYR A 487 -15.90 2.86 1.22
N HIS A 488 -15.65 3.34 0.00
CA HIS A 488 -15.49 4.76 -0.30
C HIS A 488 -16.35 5.18 -1.50
N LYS A 489 -16.91 6.39 -1.45
CA LYS A 489 -17.73 6.90 -2.54
C LYS A 489 -16.82 7.53 -3.58
N THR A 490 -16.53 6.81 -4.67
CA THR A 490 -15.56 7.23 -5.70
C THR A 490 -16.19 7.30 -7.10
N THR A 491 -15.45 7.83 -8.08
CA THR A 491 -15.81 7.78 -9.50
C THR A 491 -15.63 6.40 -10.15
N ARG A 492 -14.93 5.46 -9.50
CA ARG A 492 -14.79 4.08 -9.99
C ARG A 492 -16.02 3.26 -9.68
N ARG A 493 -17.07 3.49 -10.47
CA ARG A 493 -18.39 2.86 -10.31
C ARG A 493 -18.97 2.37 -11.64
N ALA A 494 -18.12 2.13 -12.64
CA ALA A 494 -18.55 1.68 -13.97
C ALA A 494 -19.46 0.43 -13.89
N ASP A 495 -19.09 -0.57 -13.08
CA ASP A 495 -19.93 -1.76 -12.89
C ASP A 495 -21.29 -1.41 -12.27
N TYR A 496 -21.31 -0.53 -11.27
CA TYR A 496 -22.55 -0.09 -10.62
C TYR A 496 -23.44 0.66 -11.60
N GLU A 497 -22.87 1.53 -12.42
CA GLU A 497 -23.58 2.30 -13.45
C GLU A 497 -24.12 1.38 -14.55
N ALA A 498 -23.32 0.42 -15.04
CA ALA A 498 -23.74 -0.56 -16.04
C ALA A 498 -24.91 -1.42 -15.54
N ALA A 499 -24.81 -1.98 -14.32
CA ALA A 499 -25.90 -2.74 -13.72
C ALA A 499 -27.17 -1.91 -13.54
N TYR A 500 -27.02 -0.66 -13.08
CA TYR A 500 -28.14 0.25 -12.89
C TYR A 500 -28.85 0.55 -14.22
N LEU A 501 -28.10 0.89 -15.27
CA LEU A 501 -28.67 1.17 -16.58
C LEU A 501 -29.38 -0.05 -17.17
N GLN A 502 -28.80 -1.24 -17.02
CA GLN A 502 -29.43 -2.50 -17.42
C GLN A 502 -30.73 -2.76 -16.65
N ALA A 503 -30.73 -2.56 -15.32
CA ALA A 503 -31.92 -2.71 -14.49
C ALA A 503 -33.03 -1.72 -14.87
N ARG A 504 -32.69 -0.44 -15.11
CA ARG A 504 -33.62 0.60 -15.58
C ARG A 504 -34.23 0.23 -16.92
N ALA A 505 -33.43 -0.26 -17.87
CA ALA A 505 -33.92 -0.70 -19.18
C ALA A 505 -34.90 -1.88 -19.08
N ALA A 506 -34.74 -2.74 -18.06
CA ALA A 506 -35.64 -3.84 -17.77
C ALA A 506 -36.86 -3.45 -16.88
N GLY A 507 -37.06 -2.16 -16.59
CA GLY A 507 -38.21 -1.67 -15.83
C GLY A 507 -38.09 -1.81 -14.30
N TYR A 508 -36.89 -2.05 -13.78
CA TYR A 508 -36.60 -1.96 -12.35
C TYR A 508 -36.15 -0.56 -11.97
N ASP A 509 -36.31 -0.18 -10.71
CA ASP A 509 -35.90 1.13 -10.19
C ASP A 509 -34.47 1.15 -9.65
N GLU A 510 -34.01 -0.01 -9.19
CA GLU A 510 -32.71 -0.20 -8.55
C GLU A 510 -32.28 -1.67 -8.67
N VAL A 511 -30.97 -1.90 -8.60
CA VAL A 511 -30.33 -3.22 -8.60
C VAL A 511 -29.60 -3.43 -7.28
N ILE A 512 -29.74 -4.62 -6.69
CA ILE A 512 -29.07 -5.05 -5.46
C ILE A 512 -27.90 -5.97 -5.79
N PHE A 513 -26.76 -5.72 -5.15
CA PHE A 513 -25.55 -6.52 -5.29
C PHE A 513 -25.40 -7.51 -4.14
N LEU A 514 -24.87 -8.69 -4.47
CA LEU A 514 -24.41 -9.68 -3.51
C LEU A 514 -22.87 -9.79 -3.61
N ASN A 515 -22.21 -10.16 -2.52
CA ASN A 515 -20.78 -10.46 -2.55
C ASN A 515 -20.49 -11.90 -2.99
N THR A 516 -19.21 -12.25 -3.14
CA THR A 516 -18.75 -13.60 -3.51
C THR A 516 -19.15 -14.70 -2.52
N ARG A 517 -19.58 -14.35 -1.29
CA ARG A 517 -20.13 -15.28 -0.30
C ARG A 517 -21.66 -15.43 -0.38
N GLY A 518 -22.33 -14.71 -1.28
CA GLY A 518 -23.79 -14.71 -1.42
C GLY A 518 -24.52 -13.82 -0.41
N GLU A 519 -23.80 -12.98 0.34
CA GLU A 519 -24.39 -12.03 1.27
C GLU A 519 -24.78 -10.74 0.53
N VAL A 520 -25.85 -10.08 0.98
CA VAL A 520 -26.31 -8.80 0.44
C VAL A 520 -25.31 -7.68 0.79
N CYS A 521 -24.96 -6.87 -0.21
CA CYS A 521 -24.12 -5.69 -0.03
C CYS A 521 -24.99 -4.42 0.06
N GLU A 522 -25.34 -3.88 -1.09
CA GLU A 522 -26.02 -2.60 -1.29
C GLU A 522 -26.67 -2.55 -2.67
N GLY A 523 -27.41 -1.48 -2.96
CA GLY A 523 -27.86 -1.16 -4.31
C GLY A 523 -26.85 -0.33 -5.11
N SER A 524 -27.17 0.00 -6.37
CA SER A 524 -26.24 0.78 -7.21
C SER A 524 -25.95 2.19 -6.66
N ARG A 525 -26.93 2.78 -6.00
CA ARG A 525 -26.89 4.14 -5.43
C ARG A 525 -27.59 4.23 -4.07
N THR A 526 -27.90 3.09 -3.45
CA THR A 526 -28.71 2.98 -2.23
C THR A 526 -28.13 1.94 -1.27
N ASN A 527 -28.39 2.10 0.02
CA ASN A 527 -28.29 1.01 0.99
C ASN A 527 -29.67 0.37 1.20
N ILE A 528 -29.71 -0.89 1.63
CA ILE A 528 -30.95 -1.66 1.83
C ILE A 528 -31.19 -1.97 3.31
N PHE A 529 -32.47 -1.96 3.70
CA PHE A 529 -32.97 -2.43 4.98
C PHE A 529 -34.10 -3.44 4.74
N ALA A 530 -34.14 -4.49 5.55
CA ALA A 530 -35.19 -5.51 5.56
C ALA A 530 -35.84 -5.55 6.94
N GLN A 531 -37.17 -5.45 6.97
CA GLN A 531 -37.96 -5.60 8.19
C GLN A 531 -38.28 -7.07 8.44
N MET A 532 -37.90 -7.57 9.61
CA MET A 532 -38.16 -8.95 10.03
C MET A 532 -38.37 -8.99 11.54
N ASP A 533 -39.46 -9.61 12.01
CA ASP A 533 -39.76 -9.81 13.43
C ASP A 533 -39.79 -8.49 14.22
N GLY A 534 -40.33 -7.44 13.59
CA GLY A 534 -40.40 -6.09 14.17
C GLY A 534 -39.06 -5.33 14.26
N GLN A 535 -37.98 -5.87 13.69
CA GLN A 535 -36.65 -5.24 13.63
C GLN A 535 -36.29 -4.83 12.20
N LEU A 536 -35.46 -3.80 12.04
CA LEU A 536 -34.94 -3.31 10.76
C LEU A 536 -33.47 -3.70 10.61
N TYR A 537 -33.20 -4.65 9.72
CA TYR A 537 -31.83 -5.14 9.49
C TYR A 537 -31.21 -4.55 8.23
N THR A 538 -29.95 -4.15 8.30
CA THR A 538 -29.13 -3.78 7.14
C THR A 538 -27.82 -4.56 7.15
N PRO A 539 -27.23 -4.92 5.99
CA PRO A 539 -25.96 -5.64 5.95
C PRO A 539 -24.84 -4.84 6.62
N PRO A 540 -23.98 -5.45 7.45
CA PRO A 540 -22.83 -4.78 8.06
C PRO A 540 -21.80 -4.40 6.99
N VAL A 541 -21.05 -3.31 7.21
CA VAL A 541 -20.10 -2.77 6.22
C VAL A 541 -19.15 -3.84 5.67
N ARG A 542 -18.67 -4.78 6.51
CA ARG A 542 -17.80 -5.91 6.13
C ARG A 542 -18.34 -6.84 5.02
N CYS A 543 -19.63 -6.74 4.67
CA CYS A 543 -20.19 -7.42 3.51
C CYS A 543 -19.74 -6.81 2.17
N GLY A 544 -19.04 -5.66 2.17
CA GLY A 544 -18.51 -5.00 0.98
C GLY A 544 -19.46 -3.94 0.42
N LEU A 545 -19.96 -3.05 1.29
CA LEU A 545 -20.82 -1.94 0.89
C LEU A 545 -20.30 -0.57 1.36
N LEU A 546 -20.81 0.49 0.74
CA LEU A 546 -20.52 1.85 1.15
C LEU A 546 -21.18 2.13 2.52
N PRO A 547 -20.44 2.67 3.51
CA PRO A 547 -21.02 3.22 4.73
C PRO A 547 -21.81 4.49 4.41
N GLY A 548 -23.06 4.33 3.98
CA GLY A 548 -23.91 5.42 3.54
C GLY A 548 -24.30 6.36 4.68
N VAL A 549 -24.27 7.67 4.41
CA VAL A 549 -24.64 8.72 5.38
C VAL A 549 -26.06 8.53 5.92
N TYR A 550 -27.03 8.26 5.03
CA TYR A 550 -28.42 8.05 5.46
C TYR A 550 -28.61 6.72 6.20
N ARG A 551 -27.89 5.67 5.80
CA ARG A 551 -27.86 4.38 6.53
C ARG A 551 -27.37 4.57 7.97
N ALA A 552 -26.26 5.27 8.14
CA ALA A 552 -25.71 5.58 9.46
C ALA A 552 -26.69 6.42 10.30
N HIS A 553 -27.36 7.40 9.68
CA HIS A 553 -28.41 8.17 10.34
C HIS A 553 -29.57 7.28 10.82
N VAL A 554 -30.04 6.32 10.01
CA VAL A 554 -31.10 5.38 10.41
C VAL A 554 -30.65 4.52 11.59
N LEU A 555 -29.46 3.92 11.53
CA LEU A 555 -28.90 3.11 12.64
C LEU A 555 -28.76 3.92 13.94
N ALA A 556 -28.43 5.21 13.84
CA ALA A 556 -28.25 6.06 15.01
C ALA A 556 -29.57 6.60 15.61
N THR A 557 -30.64 6.66 14.82
CA THR A 557 -31.90 7.33 15.23
C THR A 557 -33.07 6.39 15.41
N ARG A 558 -33.00 5.15 14.91
CA ARG A 558 -34.04 4.14 15.06
C ARG A 558 -33.57 3.02 15.98
N PRO A 559 -34.16 2.86 17.17
CA PRO A 559 -33.73 1.83 18.13
C PRO A 559 -33.95 0.40 17.62
N GLU A 560 -34.87 0.20 16.69
CA GLU A 560 -35.13 -1.09 16.03
C GLU A 560 -34.19 -1.38 14.85
N ALA A 561 -33.26 -0.48 14.52
CA ALA A 561 -32.34 -0.68 13.41
C ALA A 561 -31.02 -1.31 13.88
N ALA A 562 -30.64 -2.43 13.26
CA ALA A 562 -29.41 -3.15 13.59
C ALA A 562 -28.70 -3.68 12.34
N GLU A 563 -27.39 -3.92 12.48
CA GLU A 563 -26.63 -4.61 11.45
C GLU A 563 -26.80 -6.13 11.57
N LYS A 564 -27.09 -6.80 10.46
CA LYS A 564 -27.17 -8.27 10.37
C LYS A 564 -26.75 -8.69 8.97
N VAL A 565 -25.97 -9.77 8.85
CA VAL A 565 -25.67 -10.35 7.53
C VAL A 565 -26.98 -10.84 6.92
N LEU A 566 -27.33 -10.32 5.75
CA LEU A 566 -28.55 -10.68 5.02
C LEU A 566 -28.19 -11.51 3.81
N THR A 567 -29.02 -12.49 3.49
CA THR A 567 -28.99 -13.26 2.25
C THR A 567 -30.13 -12.83 1.34
N LEU A 568 -30.12 -13.31 0.09
CA LEU A 568 -31.24 -13.07 -0.82
C LEU A 568 -32.55 -13.67 -0.31
N ASP A 569 -32.50 -14.80 0.39
CA ASP A 569 -33.68 -15.43 0.97
C ASP A 569 -34.25 -14.64 2.15
N ASP A 570 -33.39 -13.96 2.93
CA ASP A 570 -33.85 -13.01 3.94
C ASP A 570 -34.63 -11.86 3.31
N LEU A 571 -34.14 -11.31 2.19
CA LEU A 571 -34.86 -10.24 1.47
C LEU A 571 -36.21 -10.71 0.92
N ARG A 572 -36.30 -11.96 0.45
CA ARG A 572 -37.56 -12.56 -0.05
C ARG A 572 -38.58 -12.79 1.06
N ARG A 573 -38.13 -13.08 2.27
CA ARG A 573 -38.97 -13.37 3.45
C ARG A 573 -39.30 -12.15 4.29
N ALA A 574 -38.64 -11.02 4.04
CA ALA A 574 -38.84 -9.79 4.80
C ALA A 574 -40.29 -9.30 4.70
N GLU A 575 -40.83 -8.81 5.82
CA GLU A 575 -42.17 -8.21 5.90
C GLU A 575 -42.27 -6.94 5.05
N ALA A 576 -41.17 -6.19 4.99
CA ALA A 576 -41.02 -5.00 4.17
C ALA A 576 -39.55 -4.79 3.80
N LEU A 577 -39.32 -4.21 2.61
CA LEU A 577 -37.99 -3.78 2.18
C LEU A 577 -37.97 -2.26 2.02
N TYR A 578 -36.82 -1.69 2.30
CA TYR A 578 -36.57 -0.27 2.13
C TYR A 578 -35.21 -0.05 1.51
N VAL A 579 -35.12 0.91 0.60
CA VAL A 579 -33.86 1.42 0.07
C VAL A 579 -33.69 2.87 0.48
N CYS A 580 -32.45 3.28 0.71
CA CYS A 580 -32.19 4.62 1.18
C CYS A 580 -30.89 5.23 0.66
N ASN A 581 -30.89 6.54 0.51
CA ASN A 581 -29.67 7.35 0.37
C ASN A 581 -29.94 8.79 0.82
N ALA A 582 -28.89 9.61 0.93
CA ALA A 582 -29.01 10.98 1.44
C ALA A 582 -29.70 11.96 0.47
N VAL A 583 -29.93 11.57 -0.79
CA VAL A 583 -30.59 12.41 -1.79
C VAL A 583 -32.10 12.18 -1.79
N LEU A 584 -32.51 10.92 -1.83
CA LEU A 584 -33.91 10.49 -1.99
C LEU A 584 -34.56 10.10 -0.66
N GLY A 585 -33.78 9.98 0.42
CA GLY A 585 -34.26 9.58 1.74
C GLY A 585 -34.63 8.10 1.80
N TRP A 586 -35.66 7.78 2.58
CA TRP A 586 -36.18 6.44 2.83
C TRP A 586 -37.30 6.10 1.83
N GLN A 587 -37.13 5.02 1.05
CA GLN A 587 -38.08 4.60 0.03
C GLN A 587 -38.54 3.15 0.28
N PRO A 588 -39.85 2.87 0.29
CA PRO A 588 -40.33 1.47 0.30
C PRO A 588 -39.91 0.77 -0.99
N ALA A 589 -39.64 -0.52 -0.90
CA ALA A 589 -39.18 -1.31 -2.03
C ALA A 589 -39.79 -2.71 -2.04
N ILE A 590 -39.80 -3.34 -3.21
CA ILE A 590 -40.22 -4.72 -3.43
C ILE A 590 -39.16 -5.44 -4.26
N LEU A 591 -38.74 -6.62 -3.81
CA LEU A 591 -37.87 -7.48 -4.59
C LEU A 591 -38.72 -8.20 -5.63
N CYS A 592 -38.44 -7.99 -6.91
CA CYS A 592 -39.14 -8.67 -7.98
C CYS A 592 -38.60 -10.09 -8.18
N PRO A 593 -39.45 -11.06 -8.59
CA PRO A 593 -38.99 -12.39 -8.98
C PRO A 593 -37.97 -12.28 -10.13
N GLU A 594 -36.96 -13.15 -10.12
CA GLU A 594 -36.07 -13.31 -11.27
C GLU A 594 -36.90 -13.82 -12.47
N ALA A 595 -36.66 -13.24 -13.65
CA ALA A 595 -37.38 -13.55 -14.89
C ALA A 595 -36.89 -14.85 -15.52
#